data_AF-A0A371I7J1-F1
#
_entry.id   AF-A0A371I7J1-F1
#
_cell.length_a   1.000
_cell.length_b   1.000
_cell.length_c   1.000
_cell.angle_alpha   90.00
_cell.angle_beta   90.00
_cell.angle_gamma   90.00
#
_symmetry.space_group_name_H-M   'P 1'
#
loop_
_entity.id
_entity.type
_entity.pdbx_description
1 polymer ?
#
loop_
_entity_poly.entity_id
_entity_poly.type
_entity_poly.pdbx_seq_one_letter_code
_entity_poly.pdbx_strand_id
1 'polypeptide(L)'
;MRIPKRHLSFSLSNFSPQLAPLLSPRLRFASGICAKPPRPLANATSPGANQLHARYSMDENHENSRLVDLPGSDGSKRPCVWSSSPEHGFKTEIGKRIFCNRSLNMKNIVAVGFDMDYTLAQYKPETFESLAYQGTIKKLVYDLGYPREVVKLLLSWSFNWQYMVRGLVLDKKRGNILKMDRHKYVKVAYHGFRELSKEDKVGTYGNTLVRDSFDEPDYALIDTLFSLAEAYLFAQLVDFKDCNPGMIQEGVDYARMYKDVRAAVDLCHRDGTLKQMVAKDPKRYINEDSSIVPMLEMLRDSGRATFLVTNSLWDYTNIVMNFLCGSSMEDGGNNFEWLKYFDVVITGSAKPGFFHEENRANLFEVVPETGMLLNTDNGSPMPQVGDTSARLFTEAKNHACPVFQGGNVAHLHKLLSIESSSQVLYVGDHIYGDILRSKKVLGWRTMLVVPELEKEVKLLWESRDTRKELQFLRSERDRIEDEIHHLKWSLKFKNPNADSKEKLSSELDTWKLERESVRLSHQEAQRKLHQRFHEPWGQLMKTGYQNSRFAHQVERFACLYTSRVSNLGLYSPDKYYRPSEDFMQHEFGIMACCETPDI
;
A
#
# COMPACT_ATOMS: atom_id res chain seq x y z
N MET A 1 -53.43 33.16 -29.44
CA MET A 1 -54.20 32.15 -30.20
C MET A 1 -54.77 31.11 -29.23
N ARG A 2 -55.51 30.09 -29.69
CA ARG A 2 -56.40 29.26 -28.82
C ARG A 2 -55.69 28.16 -28.02
N ILE A 3 -56.33 27.81 -26.90
CA ILE A 3 -56.08 26.72 -25.91
C ILE A 3 -56.60 25.38 -26.52
N PRO A 4 -56.01 24.17 -26.28
CA PRO A 4 -56.47 23.30 -25.17
C PRO A 4 -55.45 22.33 -24.52
N LYS A 5 -55.99 21.53 -23.58
CA LYS A 5 -55.36 20.71 -22.53
C LYS A 5 -54.86 19.32 -22.97
N ARG A 6 -54.06 18.71 -22.08
CA ARG A 6 -53.75 17.27 -21.89
C ARG A 6 -54.65 16.25 -22.62
N HIS A 7 -54.04 15.13 -23.00
CA HIS A 7 -54.54 13.82 -22.55
C HIS A 7 -53.40 12.80 -22.29
N LEU A 8 -53.66 11.85 -21.39
CA LEU A 8 -52.91 10.60 -21.22
C LEU A 8 -53.72 9.45 -21.86
N SER A 9 -53.02 8.43 -22.35
CA SER A 9 -53.61 7.14 -22.73
C SER A 9 -52.68 5.98 -22.36
N PHE A 10 -53.27 4.93 -21.80
CA PHE A 10 -52.64 3.60 -21.65
C PHE A 10 -52.98 2.74 -22.87
N SER A 11 -52.16 1.73 -23.15
CA SER A 11 -52.55 0.57 -23.95
C SER A 11 -51.87 -0.69 -23.40
N LEU A 12 -52.61 -1.81 -23.36
CA LEU A 12 -52.18 -3.10 -22.81
C LEU A 12 -52.51 -4.21 -23.80
N SER A 13 -51.54 -5.09 -24.07
CA SER A 13 -51.75 -6.46 -24.55
C SER A 13 -50.52 -7.29 -24.12
N ASN A 14 -50.66 -8.23 -23.19
CA ASN A 14 -51.26 -9.57 -23.34
C ASN A 14 -50.43 -10.50 -24.25
N PHE A 15 -49.70 -11.46 -23.66
CA PHE A 15 -50.14 -12.86 -23.59
C PHE A 15 -49.25 -13.68 -22.63
N SER A 16 -49.83 -14.72 -22.00
CA SER A 16 -49.14 -15.71 -21.15
C SER A 16 -49.54 -17.12 -21.57
N PRO A 17 -48.69 -18.13 -21.29
CA PRO A 17 -49.04 -19.21 -20.32
C PRO A 17 -48.08 -19.19 -19.10
N GLN A 18 -48.42 -19.55 -17.84
CA GLN A 18 -49.02 -20.79 -17.29
C GLN A 18 -48.10 -22.02 -17.47
N LEU A 19 -47.76 -22.89 -16.50
CA LEU A 19 -48.10 -23.19 -15.08
C LEU A 19 -46.84 -23.89 -14.43
N ALA A 20 -46.64 -24.19 -13.14
CA ALA A 20 -47.24 -23.91 -11.81
C ALA A 20 -46.19 -24.26 -10.69
N PRO A 21 -46.36 -23.87 -9.40
CA PRO A 21 -45.32 -24.03 -8.36
C PRO A 21 -45.51 -25.25 -7.42
N LEU A 22 -44.43 -25.65 -6.72
CA LEU A 22 -44.48 -26.60 -5.60
C LEU A 22 -43.81 -26.06 -4.31
N LEU A 23 -44.68 -25.79 -3.33
CA LEU A 23 -44.56 -25.92 -1.87
C LEU A 23 -43.17 -25.86 -1.19
N SER A 24 -43.08 -24.94 -0.22
CA SER A 24 -42.14 -25.01 0.90
C SER A 24 -42.81 -25.55 2.17
N PRO A 25 -42.08 -26.20 3.09
CA PRO A 25 -42.54 -26.44 4.45
C PRO A 25 -41.90 -25.46 5.45
N ARG A 26 -42.72 -24.88 6.34
CA ARG A 26 -42.23 -24.28 7.60
C ARG A 26 -42.08 -25.38 8.64
N LEU A 27 -41.05 -25.30 9.48
CA LEU A 27 -41.01 -25.93 10.80
C LEU A 27 -40.54 -24.91 11.85
N ARG A 28 -41.00 -25.07 13.09
CA ARG A 28 -40.82 -24.08 14.17
C ARG A 28 -40.79 -24.79 15.52
N PHE A 29 -39.88 -24.35 16.39
CA PHE A 29 -39.73 -24.72 17.82
C PHE A 29 -39.49 -26.19 18.18
N ALA A 30 -38.32 -26.44 18.78
CA ALA A 30 -38.22 -27.15 20.05
C ALA A 30 -36.98 -26.61 20.81
N SER A 31 -37.11 -26.34 22.11
CA SER A 31 -36.00 -26.04 23.01
C SER A 31 -35.56 -27.30 23.74
N GLY A 32 -34.26 -27.62 23.73
CA GLY A 32 -33.73 -28.83 24.35
C GLY A 32 -32.40 -28.57 25.05
N ILE A 33 -32.36 -28.77 26.37
CA ILE A 33 -31.15 -28.70 27.20
C ILE A 33 -30.68 -30.13 27.48
N CYS A 34 -29.52 -30.52 26.95
CA CYS A 34 -28.65 -31.65 27.35
C CYS A 34 -27.48 -31.76 26.35
N ALA A 35 -26.37 -32.45 26.60
CA ALA A 35 -25.63 -32.76 27.84
C ALA A 35 -24.24 -33.32 27.43
N LYS A 36 -23.22 -33.22 28.29
CA LYS A 36 -21.99 -34.01 28.13
C LYS A 36 -22.26 -35.47 28.55
N PRO A 37 -21.65 -36.46 27.88
CA PRO A 37 -20.62 -37.26 28.56
C PRO A 37 -19.46 -37.64 27.58
N PRO A 38 -18.60 -38.65 27.84
CA PRO A 38 -17.44 -38.46 28.71
C PRO A 38 -16.10 -38.88 28.08
N ARG A 39 -15.00 -38.65 28.82
CA ARG A 39 -13.70 -39.31 28.57
C ARG A 39 -13.73 -40.79 28.99
N PRO A 40 -12.97 -41.67 28.33
CA PRO A 40 -12.24 -42.76 28.98
C PRO A 40 -10.79 -42.32 29.34
N LEU A 41 -10.11 -43.10 30.17
CA LEU A 41 -8.73 -42.89 30.61
C LEU A 41 -7.95 -44.22 30.58
N ALA A 42 -6.63 -44.14 30.76
CA ALA A 42 -5.69 -45.23 31.09
C ALA A 42 -5.17 -46.16 29.97
N ASN A 43 -3.93 -45.85 29.56
CA ASN A 43 -2.75 -46.73 29.61
C ASN A 43 -2.69 -48.04 28.78
N ALA A 44 -1.76 -48.04 27.81
CA ALA A 44 -0.83 -49.14 27.58
C ALA A 44 0.57 -48.60 27.22
N THR A 45 1.60 -49.15 27.87
CA THR A 45 3.05 -49.04 27.60
C THR A 45 3.44 -49.86 26.34
N SER A 46 4.59 -49.73 25.67
CA SER A 46 5.77 -48.81 25.61
C SER A 46 6.72 -49.36 24.50
N PRO A 47 8.00 -48.93 24.37
CA PRO A 47 8.52 -47.63 23.99
C PRO A 47 9.30 -47.67 22.65
N GLY A 48 9.61 -46.49 22.08
CA GLY A 48 10.62 -46.34 21.02
C GLY A 48 11.36 -45.02 21.22
N ALA A 49 12.67 -45.08 21.49
CA ALA A 49 13.45 -43.93 21.93
C ALA A 49 14.36 -43.37 20.84
N ASN A 50 14.55 -42.05 20.85
CA ASN A 50 15.89 -41.45 20.93
C ASN A 50 15.79 -39.99 21.40
N GLN A 51 16.35 -39.71 22.57
CA GLN A 51 16.59 -38.36 23.05
C GLN A 51 17.98 -37.91 22.61
N LEU A 52 18.15 -36.64 22.28
CA LEU A 52 19.44 -35.96 22.40
C LEU A 52 19.25 -34.73 23.30
N HIS A 53 20.11 -34.62 24.31
CA HIS A 53 19.96 -33.63 25.38
C HIS A 53 20.51 -32.26 24.96
N ALA A 54 19.72 -31.22 25.23
CA ALA A 54 20.30 -29.90 25.48
C ALA A 54 21.09 -29.94 26.81
N ARG A 55 22.31 -29.39 26.81
CA ARG A 55 23.04 -29.05 28.04
C ARG A 55 23.20 -27.54 28.10
N TYR A 56 22.70 -26.95 29.18
CA TYR A 56 23.08 -25.59 29.58
C TYR A 56 24.42 -25.62 30.29
N SER A 57 25.19 -24.54 30.19
CA SER A 57 26.22 -24.17 31.15
C SER A 57 26.03 -22.71 31.52
N MET A 58 26.15 -22.40 32.80
CA MET A 58 26.46 -21.05 33.28
C MET A 58 27.93 -21.05 33.70
N ASP A 59 28.56 -19.88 33.59
CA ASP A 59 29.63 -19.31 34.44
C ASP A 59 29.86 -17.91 33.82
N GLU A 60 29.39 -16.84 34.47
CA GLU A 60 30.11 -16.03 35.48
C GLU A 60 31.03 -14.97 34.86
N ASN A 61 31.06 -13.79 35.49
CA ASN A 61 31.63 -12.57 34.91
C ASN A 61 33.12 -12.42 35.22
N HIS A 62 33.87 -11.75 34.34
CA HIS A 62 34.83 -10.75 34.79
C HIS A 62 35.11 -9.68 33.71
N GLU A 63 35.09 -8.41 34.12
CA GLU A 63 35.50 -7.29 33.27
C GLU A 63 37.02 -7.23 33.11
N ASN A 64 37.49 -6.86 31.91
CA ASN A 64 38.46 -5.77 31.81
C ASN A 64 38.48 -5.12 30.43
N SER A 65 38.64 -3.79 30.41
CA SER A 65 38.70 -2.99 29.20
C SER A 65 40.14 -2.76 28.75
N ARG A 66 40.42 -2.98 27.45
CA ARG A 66 41.41 -2.25 26.64
C ARG A 66 41.27 -2.63 25.16
N LEU A 67 40.89 -1.65 24.32
CA LEU A 67 41.16 -1.73 22.88
C LEU A 67 42.66 -1.54 22.64
N VAL A 68 43.18 -2.28 21.66
CA VAL A 68 44.43 -1.94 20.95
C VAL A 68 44.16 -2.17 19.47
N ASP A 69 43.93 -1.09 18.73
CA ASP A 69 43.70 -1.16 17.28
C ASP A 69 44.99 -1.50 16.55
N LEU A 70 44.97 -2.57 15.75
CA LEU A 70 46.00 -2.91 14.77
C LEU A 70 45.31 -3.29 13.44
N PRO A 71 45.72 -2.73 12.28
CA PRO A 71 45.04 -2.94 11.01
C PRO A 71 45.41 -4.31 10.41
N GLY A 72 44.63 -5.33 10.73
CA GLY A 72 44.69 -6.66 10.10
C GLY A 72 43.72 -6.79 8.91
N SER A 73 44.25 -7.20 7.75
CA SER A 73 43.44 -7.48 6.56
C SER A 73 42.91 -8.92 6.57
N ASP A 74 41.62 -9.11 6.87
CA ASP A 74 40.88 -10.31 6.45
C ASP A 74 39.38 -10.04 6.24
N GLY A 75 38.75 -10.81 5.35
CA GLY A 75 37.39 -10.67 4.83
C GLY A 75 36.28 -11.09 5.80
N SER A 76 36.40 -10.74 7.08
CA SER A 76 35.41 -11.09 8.11
C SER A 76 34.04 -10.45 7.84
N LYS A 77 32.98 -11.28 7.75
CA LYS A 77 31.58 -10.79 7.75
C LYS A 77 31.35 -9.98 9.04
N ARG A 78 31.14 -8.66 8.92
CA ARG A 78 30.76 -7.83 10.08
C ARG A 78 29.46 -8.38 10.67
N PRO A 79 29.38 -8.65 11.99
CA PRO A 79 28.17 -9.18 12.59
C PRO A 79 27.01 -8.19 12.44
N CYS A 80 25.80 -8.71 12.23
CA CYS A 80 24.60 -7.90 12.06
C CYS A 80 24.21 -7.24 13.41
N VAL A 81 24.62 -5.99 13.62
CA VAL A 81 24.33 -5.23 14.84
C VAL A 81 22.87 -4.76 14.83
N TRP A 82 21.99 -5.55 15.46
CA TRP A 82 20.56 -5.24 15.52
C TRP A 82 20.26 -4.04 16.44
N SER A 83 19.41 -3.14 15.95
CA SER A 83 19.03 -1.87 16.60
C SER A 83 18.25 -1.96 17.92
N SER A 84 18.05 -3.16 18.47
CA SER A 84 17.22 -3.38 19.66
C SER A 84 17.99 -3.64 20.96
N SER A 85 19.32 -3.53 20.96
CA SER A 85 20.15 -3.65 22.16
C SER A 85 20.38 -2.26 22.79
N PRO A 86 19.86 -1.96 24.00
CA PRO A 86 19.95 -0.62 24.60
C PRO A 86 21.39 -0.14 24.82
N GLU A 87 22.30 -1.08 25.09
CA GLU A 87 23.71 -0.85 25.38
C GLU A 87 24.56 -0.59 24.12
N HIS A 88 24.05 -0.93 22.93
CA HIS A 88 24.82 -0.94 21.67
C HIS A 88 24.40 0.16 20.67
N GLY A 89 24.09 1.36 21.19
CA GLY A 89 24.28 2.66 20.52
C GLY A 89 23.44 3.04 19.28
N PHE A 90 23.12 2.11 18.38
CA PHE A 90 22.51 2.36 17.07
C PHE A 90 21.01 2.65 17.16
N LYS A 91 20.67 3.90 17.50
CA LYS A 91 19.32 4.45 17.35
C LYS A 91 18.93 4.45 15.86
N THR A 92 18.08 3.52 15.42
CA THR A 92 17.53 3.52 14.06
C THR A 92 16.95 4.89 13.71
N GLU A 93 17.44 5.46 12.61
CA GLU A 93 16.93 6.70 12.02
C GLU A 93 15.41 6.59 11.88
N ILE A 94 14.71 7.66 12.25
CA ILE A 94 13.26 7.60 12.46
C ILE A 94 12.48 7.16 11.21
N GLY A 95 12.98 7.49 10.01
CA GLY A 95 12.43 7.08 8.72
C GLY A 95 12.78 5.66 8.26
N LYS A 96 13.71 4.95 8.92
CA LYS A 96 14.11 3.55 8.64
C LYS A 96 13.50 2.53 9.61
N ARG A 97 12.55 2.97 10.43
CA ARG A 97 11.86 2.11 11.39
C ARG A 97 10.81 1.23 10.70
N ILE A 98 10.55 0.06 11.29
CA ILE A 98 9.37 -0.75 10.98
C ILE A 98 8.27 -0.38 11.97
N PHE A 99 7.13 0.02 11.45
CA PHE A 99 5.93 0.39 12.21
C PHE A 99 4.98 -0.82 12.25
N CYS A 100 4.27 -1.01 13.36
CA CYS A 100 3.44 -2.20 13.62
C CYS A 100 1.98 -1.83 13.87
N ASN A 101 1.09 -2.29 12.98
CA ASN A 101 -0.37 -2.16 13.12
C ASN A 101 -1.01 -3.39 13.78
N ARG A 102 -0.31 -4.53 13.80
CA ARG A 102 -0.83 -5.83 14.28
C ARG A 102 0.33 -6.72 14.71
N SER A 103 0.27 -7.22 15.94
CA SER A 103 1.33 -8.01 16.59
C SER A 103 1.83 -9.16 15.70
N LEU A 104 3.15 -9.23 15.50
CA LEU A 104 3.80 -10.17 14.60
C LEU A 104 5.06 -10.73 15.26
N ASN A 105 4.98 -11.98 15.71
CA ASN A 105 6.13 -12.72 16.22
C ASN A 105 6.86 -13.38 15.05
N MET A 106 8.05 -12.91 14.69
CA MET A 106 8.80 -13.51 13.57
C MET A 106 9.20 -14.97 13.83
N LYS A 107 9.28 -15.43 15.09
CA LYS A 107 9.49 -16.85 15.42
C LYS A 107 8.40 -17.79 14.89
N ASN A 108 7.21 -17.27 14.57
CA ASN A 108 6.12 -18.04 13.97
C ASN A 108 6.16 -18.02 12.42
N ILE A 109 7.07 -17.26 11.81
CA ILE A 109 7.19 -17.11 10.36
C ILE A 109 8.24 -18.09 9.85
N VAL A 110 7.83 -19.03 9.00
CA VAL A 110 8.70 -20.03 8.36
C VAL A 110 9.15 -19.61 6.97
N ALA A 111 8.37 -18.74 6.30
CA ALA A 111 8.66 -18.26 4.95
C ALA A 111 8.44 -16.75 4.82
N VAL A 112 9.40 -16.06 4.19
CA VAL A 112 9.32 -14.63 3.86
C VAL A 112 9.34 -14.47 2.34
N GLY A 113 8.27 -13.88 1.82
CA GLY A 113 8.08 -13.63 0.39
C GLY A 113 8.18 -12.16 0.04
N PHE A 114 8.60 -11.87 -1.18
CA PHE A 114 8.78 -10.52 -1.71
C PHE A 114 8.09 -10.33 -3.06
N ASP A 115 7.64 -9.11 -3.37
CA ASP A 115 7.65 -8.63 -4.76
C ASP A 115 9.02 -8.08 -5.13
N MET A 116 9.29 -8.03 -6.43
CA MET A 116 10.46 -7.37 -6.99
C MET A 116 10.22 -5.86 -7.13
N ASP A 117 9.29 -5.47 -8.01
CA ASP A 117 9.09 -4.08 -8.43
C ASP A 117 8.59 -3.19 -7.27
N TYR A 118 9.19 -2.01 -7.10
CA TYR A 118 8.99 -1.05 -5.98
C TYR A 118 9.20 -1.60 -4.54
N THR A 119 9.41 -2.89 -4.38
CA THR A 119 9.59 -3.58 -3.08
C THR A 119 11.05 -3.86 -2.80
N LEU A 120 11.69 -4.73 -3.59
CA LEU A 120 13.15 -4.90 -3.64
C LEU A 120 13.77 -3.86 -4.57
N ALA A 121 13.22 -3.70 -5.77
CA ALA A 121 13.64 -2.73 -6.78
C ALA A 121 12.95 -1.37 -6.58
N GLN A 122 13.47 -0.55 -5.67
CA GLN A 122 12.93 0.81 -5.49
C GLN A 122 13.35 1.72 -6.66
N TYR A 123 12.45 1.94 -7.61
CA TYR A 123 12.68 2.82 -8.76
C TYR A 123 12.82 4.30 -8.35
N LYS A 124 13.52 5.06 -9.20
CA LYS A 124 13.72 6.52 -9.13
C LYS A 124 12.59 7.23 -9.88
N PRO A 125 11.66 7.93 -9.20
CA PRO A 125 10.53 8.59 -9.86
C PRO A 125 10.97 9.56 -10.97
N GLU A 126 12.06 10.29 -10.74
CA GLU A 126 12.57 11.32 -11.63
C GLU A 126 13.04 10.78 -13.00
N THR A 127 13.44 9.51 -13.09
CA THR A 127 13.82 8.85 -14.35
C THR A 127 12.81 7.83 -14.83
N PHE A 128 12.25 7.00 -13.94
CA PHE A 128 11.38 5.88 -14.31
C PHE A 128 9.94 6.32 -14.62
N GLU A 129 9.33 7.15 -13.77
CA GLU A 129 7.97 7.68 -14.05
C GLU A 129 8.00 8.65 -15.23
N SER A 130 9.07 9.44 -15.38
CA SER A 130 9.34 10.26 -16.57
C SER A 130 9.38 9.44 -17.85
N LEU A 131 9.98 8.25 -17.82
CA LEU A 131 10.01 7.33 -18.95
C LEU A 131 8.62 6.72 -19.23
N ALA A 132 7.89 6.31 -18.19
CA ALA A 132 6.51 5.81 -18.29
C ALA A 132 5.57 6.85 -18.90
N TYR A 133 5.64 8.10 -18.45
CA TYR A 133 4.91 9.24 -18.99
C TYR A 133 5.21 9.46 -20.47
N GLN A 134 6.49 9.57 -20.85
CA GLN A 134 6.90 9.79 -22.24
C GLN A 134 6.53 8.62 -23.16
N GLY A 135 6.57 7.38 -22.67
CA GLY A 135 6.06 6.21 -23.38
C GLY A 135 4.56 6.31 -23.61
N THR A 136 3.80 6.58 -22.54
CA THR A 136 2.33 6.67 -22.57
C THR A 136 1.84 7.73 -23.56
N ILE A 137 2.48 8.91 -23.58
CA ILE A 137 2.17 9.94 -24.59
C ILE A 137 2.42 9.42 -26.00
N LYS A 138 3.55 8.78 -26.28
CA LYS A 138 3.83 8.20 -27.61
C LYS A 138 2.76 7.17 -28.02
N LYS A 139 2.24 6.37 -27.09
CA LYS A 139 1.14 5.41 -27.36
C LYS A 139 -0.21 6.07 -27.62
N LEU A 140 -0.58 7.11 -26.87
CA LEU A 140 -1.77 7.93 -27.16
C LEU A 140 -1.70 8.56 -28.56
N VAL A 141 -0.50 9.01 -28.94
CA VAL A 141 -0.19 9.66 -30.21
C VAL A 141 -0.22 8.69 -31.40
N TYR A 142 0.58 7.61 -31.36
CA TYR A 142 0.83 6.76 -32.52
C TYR A 142 -0.11 5.55 -32.62
N ASP A 143 -0.45 4.92 -31.49
CA ASP A 143 -1.23 3.68 -31.45
C ASP A 143 -2.73 3.94 -31.26
N LEU A 144 -3.11 5.04 -30.59
CA LEU A 144 -4.50 5.43 -30.31
C LEU A 144 -5.01 6.65 -31.11
N GLY A 145 -4.16 7.25 -31.95
CA GLY A 145 -4.59 8.18 -33.02
C GLY A 145 -5.06 9.57 -32.58
N TYR A 146 -4.56 10.10 -31.46
CA TYR A 146 -4.89 11.47 -31.03
C TYR A 146 -4.43 12.52 -32.09
N PRO A 147 -5.18 13.62 -32.36
CA PRO A 147 -4.97 14.48 -33.54
C PRO A 147 -3.59 15.15 -33.59
N ARG A 148 -3.02 15.36 -34.78
CA ARG A 148 -1.60 15.76 -34.96
C ARG A 148 -1.25 17.15 -34.39
N GLU A 149 -2.23 18.01 -34.23
CA GLU A 149 -2.12 19.30 -33.55
C GLU A 149 -1.97 19.08 -32.04
N VAL A 150 -2.81 18.19 -31.47
CA VAL A 150 -2.73 17.73 -30.08
C VAL A 150 -1.38 17.04 -29.83
N VAL A 151 -0.90 16.20 -30.76
CA VAL A 151 0.43 15.55 -30.69
C VAL A 151 1.56 16.55 -30.43
N LYS A 152 1.60 17.68 -31.14
CA LYS A 152 2.65 18.69 -30.94
C LYS A 152 2.58 19.34 -29.56
N LEU A 153 1.39 19.53 -29.02
CA LEU A 153 1.19 20.09 -27.68
C LEU A 153 1.55 19.05 -26.61
N LEU A 154 1.05 17.81 -26.71
CA LEU A 154 1.41 16.69 -25.82
C LEU A 154 2.92 16.47 -25.73
N LEU A 155 3.65 16.52 -26.86
CA LEU A 155 5.10 16.35 -26.89
C LEU A 155 5.88 17.56 -26.35
N SER A 156 5.21 18.69 -26.10
CA SER A 156 5.78 19.86 -25.43
C SER A 156 5.48 19.90 -23.92
N TRP A 157 4.62 19.01 -23.41
CA TRP A 157 4.27 18.96 -21.99
C TRP A 157 5.43 18.43 -21.14
N SER A 158 5.70 19.14 -20.04
CA SER A 158 6.59 18.67 -18.99
C SER A 158 5.86 17.70 -18.06
N PHE A 159 6.62 16.79 -17.45
CA PHE A 159 6.16 15.91 -16.39
C PHE A 159 6.72 16.37 -15.04
N ASN A 160 5.87 16.52 -14.04
CA ASN A 160 6.29 16.77 -12.67
C ASN A 160 5.96 15.57 -11.77
N TRP A 161 6.94 14.68 -11.62
CA TRP A 161 6.87 13.50 -10.74
C TRP A 161 6.61 13.86 -9.26
N GLN A 162 6.83 15.11 -8.84
CA GLN A 162 6.54 15.56 -7.47
C GLN A 162 5.11 16.08 -7.27
N TYR A 163 4.24 16.08 -8.30
CA TYR A 163 2.92 16.71 -8.20
C TYR A 163 1.81 15.74 -7.73
N MET A 164 1.94 14.45 -7.98
CA MET A 164 0.95 13.43 -7.56
C MET A 164 1.46 12.63 -6.36
N VAL A 165 0.52 12.16 -5.53
CA VAL A 165 0.82 11.28 -4.40
C VAL A 165 -0.04 10.02 -4.44
N ARG A 166 0.46 8.97 -3.78
CA ARG A 166 -0.27 7.72 -3.59
C ARG A 166 -1.54 7.95 -2.74
N GLY A 167 -2.57 7.13 -2.97
CA GLY A 167 -3.82 7.16 -2.24
C GLY A 167 -4.89 8.13 -2.74
N LEU A 168 -4.59 8.92 -3.78
CA LEU A 168 -5.56 9.75 -4.49
C LEU A 168 -6.59 8.88 -5.23
N VAL A 169 -7.73 9.48 -5.58
CA VAL A 169 -8.80 8.82 -6.33
C VAL A 169 -9.23 9.70 -7.49
N LEU A 170 -9.26 9.16 -8.71
CA LEU A 170 -9.74 9.85 -9.90
C LEU A 170 -11.24 9.62 -10.07
N ASP A 171 -12.00 10.71 -10.21
CA ASP A 171 -13.37 10.71 -10.71
C ASP A 171 -13.32 10.79 -12.23
N LYS A 172 -13.46 9.62 -12.87
CA LYS A 172 -13.32 9.51 -14.34
C LYS A 172 -14.50 10.13 -15.07
N LYS A 173 -15.65 10.26 -14.41
CA LYS A 173 -16.87 10.88 -14.96
C LYS A 173 -16.78 12.40 -14.97
N ARG A 174 -16.21 13.01 -13.93
CA ARG A 174 -16.15 14.47 -13.72
C ARG A 174 -14.77 15.10 -14.00
N GLY A 175 -13.74 14.31 -14.35
CA GLY A 175 -12.39 14.83 -14.60
C GLY A 175 -11.63 15.27 -13.34
N ASN A 176 -12.05 14.81 -12.16
CA ASN A 176 -11.54 15.32 -10.88
C ASN A 176 -10.54 14.36 -10.22
N ILE A 177 -9.64 14.92 -9.41
CA ILE A 177 -8.64 14.20 -8.62
C ILE A 177 -8.87 14.52 -7.14
N LEU A 178 -9.13 13.49 -6.34
CA LEU A 178 -9.71 13.60 -5.00
C LEU A 178 -8.75 13.08 -3.92
N LYS A 179 -8.64 13.82 -2.82
CA LYS A 179 -8.04 13.34 -1.56
C LYS A 179 -9.07 13.32 -0.43
N MET A 180 -9.26 12.14 0.14
CA MET A 180 -10.28 11.86 1.15
C MET A 180 -9.69 11.52 2.52
N ASP A 181 -10.53 11.66 3.56
CA ASP A 181 -10.28 11.03 4.85
C ASP A 181 -10.70 9.53 4.88
N ARG A 182 -10.42 8.85 5.99
CA ARG A 182 -10.79 7.44 6.23
C ARG A 182 -12.28 7.11 6.10
N HIS A 183 -13.16 8.12 6.15
CA HIS A 183 -14.62 7.95 6.06
C HIS A 183 -15.16 8.20 4.64
N LYS A 184 -14.27 8.37 3.65
CA LYS A 184 -14.56 8.75 2.26
C LYS A 184 -15.18 10.15 2.11
N TYR A 185 -14.85 11.10 3.01
CA TYR A 185 -15.16 12.52 2.76
C TYR A 185 -14.03 13.20 2.00
N VAL A 186 -14.34 13.74 0.83
CA VAL A 186 -13.45 14.60 0.03
C VAL A 186 -13.08 15.86 0.83
N LYS A 187 -11.79 16.18 0.92
CA LYS A 187 -11.28 17.42 1.57
C LYS A 187 -10.57 18.32 0.56
N VAL A 188 -9.69 17.73 -0.23
CA VAL A 188 -9.00 18.38 -1.35
C VAL A 188 -9.52 17.73 -2.62
N ALA A 189 -9.84 18.54 -3.63
CA ALA A 189 -10.20 18.07 -4.95
C ALA A 189 -9.72 19.09 -5.98
N TYR A 190 -9.20 18.57 -7.09
CA TYR A 190 -8.80 19.34 -8.27
C TYR A 190 -9.60 18.87 -9.48
N HIS A 191 -9.86 19.76 -10.43
CA HIS A 191 -10.32 19.45 -11.78
C HIS A 191 -9.17 19.80 -12.72
N GLY A 192 -8.58 18.81 -13.39
CA GLY A 192 -7.23 18.96 -13.94
C GLY A 192 -6.26 19.43 -12.85
N PHE A 193 -5.60 20.57 -13.03
CA PHE A 193 -4.76 21.24 -12.04
C PHE A 193 -5.42 22.43 -11.31
N ARG A 194 -6.70 22.71 -11.56
CA ARG A 194 -7.46 23.76 -10.85
C ARG A 194 -8.10 23.23 -9.57
N GLU A 195 -7.77 23.80 -8.40
CA GLU A 195 -8.46 23.40 -7.15
C GLU A 195 -9.94 23.76 -7.22
N LEU A 196 -10.81 22.83 -6.80
CA LEU A 196 -12.25 23.09 -6.64
C LEU A 196 -12.51 23.86 -5.35
N SER A 197 -13.43 24.83 -5.39
CA SER A 197 -13.83 25.58 -4.19
C SER A 197 -14.50 24.67 -3.16
N LYS A 198 -14.62 25.11 -1.90
CA LYS A 198 -15.34 24.35 -0.88
C LYS A 198 -16.80 24.13 -1.28
N GLU A 199 -17.37 25.11 -1.95
CA GLU A 199 -18.75 25.17 -2.42
C GLU A 199 -18.96 24.18 -3.57
N ASP A 200 -18.05 24.16 -4.57
CA ASP A 200 -18.03 23.14 -5.63
C ASP A 200 -17.87 21.73 -5.05
N LYS A 201 -16.95 21.54 -4.10
CA LYS A 201 -16.69 20.24 -3.44
C LYS A 201 -17.93 19.73 -2.72
N VAL A 202 -18.65 20.59 -2.01
CA VAL A 202 -19.90 20.24 -1.30
C VAL A 202 -21.06 20.02 -2.27
N GLY A 203 -21.22 20.86 -3.31
CA GLY A 203 -22.23 20.64 -4.34
C GLY A 203 -22.02 19.35 -5.14
N THR A 204 -20.77 18.97 -5.39
CA THR A 204 -20.41 17.80 -6.20
C THR A 204 -20.42 16.48 -5.42
N TYR A 205 -19.89 16.48 -4.19
CA TYR A 205 -19.63 15.26 -3.39
C TYR A 205 -20.27 15.28 -1.98
N GLY A 206 -20.94 16.37 -1.59
CA GLY A 206 -21.55 16.52 -0.27
C GLY A 206 -22.95 15.93 -0.14
N ASN A 207 -23.57 15.47 -1.24
CA ASN A 207 -24.92 14.91 -1.22
C ASN A 207 -24.95 13.52 -0.57
N THR A 208 -25.40 13.46 0.68
CA THR A 208 -25.48 12.21 1.46
C THR A 208 -26.57 11.23 0.98
N LEU A 209 -27.53 11.66 0.16
CA LEU A 209 -28.58 10.81 -0.40
C LEU A 209 -28.08 9.96 -1.58
N VAL A 210 -27.06 10.44 -2.31
CA VAL A 210 -26.41 9.73 -3.41
C VAL A 210 -24.93 9.59 -3.05
N ARG A 211 -24.65 8.71 -2.09
CA ARG A 211 -23.28 8.49 -1.62
C ARG A 211 -22.48 7.75 -2.69
N ASP A 212 -21.65 8.51 -3.41
CA ASP A 212 -20.59 7.99 -4.28
C ASP A 212 -19.80 6.86 -3.58
N SER A 213 -19.57 5.76 -4.29
CA SER A 213 -18.76 4.64 -3.76
C SER A 213 -17.30 5.06 -3.58
N PHE A 214 -16.78 5.90 -4.48
CA PHE A 214 -15.35 6.15 -4.65
C PHE A 214 -14.53 4.86 -4.84
N ASP A 215 -15.13 3.87 -5.50
CA ASP A 215 -14.55 2.60 -5.91
C ASP A 215 -14.79 2.38 -7.43
N GLU A 216 -14.15 1.38 -8.03
CA GLU A 216 -14.35 1.02 -9.45
C GLU A 216 -15.79 0.53 -9.73
N PRO A 217 -16.34 0.73 -10.95
CA PRO A 217 -15.68 1.14 -12.19
C PRO A 217 -15.68 2.65 -12.46
N ASP A 218 -16.46 3.47 -11.76
CA ASP A 218 -16.58 4.92 -12.03
C ASP A 218 -15.37 5.73 -11.55
N TYR A 219 -14.71 5.26 -10.49
CA TYR A 219 -13.49 5.86 -9.94
C TYR A 219 -12.26 5.02 -10.27
N ALA A 220 -11.05 5.59 -10.20
CA ALA A 220 -9.79 4.85 -10.24
C ALA A 220 -8.93 5.18 -9.02
N LEU A 221 -8.22 4.19 -8.50
CA LEU A 221 -7.53 4.26 -7.20
C LEU A 221 -6.02 4.34 -7.42
N ILE A 222 -5.39 5.47 -7.06
CA ILE A 222 -3.95 5.72 -7.26
C ILE A 222 -3.15 5.05 -6.12
N ASP A 223 -3.31 3.74 -6.00
CA ASP A 223 -2.74 2.93 -4.93
C ASP A 223 -1.43 2.22 -5.36
N THR A 224 -0.85 2.61 -6.51
CA THR A 224 0.51 2.23 -6.98
C THR A 224 1.32 3.45 -7.39
N LEU A 225 2.66 3.34 -7.34
CA LEU A 225 3.57 4.38 -7.83
C LEU A 225 3.55 4.49 -9.37
N PHE A 226 3.37 3.36 -10.09
CA PHE A 226 3.14 3.36 -11.54
C PHE A 226 1.96 4.28 -11.96
N SER A 227 0.93 4.39 -11.12
CA SER A 227 -0.27 5.20 -11.40
C SER A 227 -0.09 6.72 -11.19
N LEU A 228 1.07 7.20 -10.71
CA LEU A 228 1.31 8.64 -10.53
C LEU A 228 1.44 9.38 -11.88
N ALA A 229 2.21 8.82 -12.81
CA ALA A 229 2.33 9.33 -14.18
C ALA A 229 0.98 9.30 -14.94
N GLU A 230 0.21 8.23 -14.73
CA GLU A 230 -1.15 8.05 -15.27
C GLU A 230 -2.11 9.15 -14.76
N ALA A 231 -2.12 9.42 -13.45
CA ALA A 231 -2.94 10.46 -12.84
C ALA A 231 -2.53 11.88 -13.29
N TYR A 232 -1.23 12.15 -13.43
CA TYR A 232 -0.74 13.46 -13.89
C TYR A 232 -1.08 13.72 -15.36
N LEU A 233 -0.92 12.72 -16.23
CA LEU A 233 -1.30 12.82 -17.64
C LEU A 233 -2.82 12.96 -17.81
N PHE A 234 -3.62 12.29 -16.97
CA PHE A 234 -5.06 12.51 -16.93
C PHE A 234 -5.43 13.94 -16.52
N ALA A 235 -4.74 14.54 -15.53
CA ALA A 235 -4.95 15.93 -15.14
C ALA A 235 -4.71 16.91 -16.30
N GLN A 236 -3.59 16.75 -17.01
CA GLN A 236 -3.26 17.57 -18.18
C GLN A 236 -4.28 17.40 -19.32
N LEU A 237 -4.78 16.18 -19.54
CA LEU A 237 -5.79 15.90 -20.56
C LEU A 237 -7.17 16.51 -20.22
N VAL A 238 -7.52 16.60 -18.95
CA VAL A 238 -8.72 17.32 -18.48
C VAL A 238 -8.58 18.82 -18.76
N ASP A 239 -7.50 19.47 -18.27
CA ASP A 239 -7.27 20.90 -18.52
C ASP A 239 -7.17 21.21 -20.01
N PHE A 240 -6.51 20.36 -20.80
CA PHE A 240 -6.41 20.52 -22.25
C PHE A 240 -7.78 20.50 -22.92
N LYS A 241 -8.66 19.57 -22.54
CA LYS A 241 -10.01 19.47 -23.08
C LYS A 241 -10.85 20.71 -22.78
N ASP A 242 -10.81 21.17 -21.53
CA ASP A 242 -11.58 22.33 -21.09
C ASP A 242 -11.07 23.64 -21.71
N CYS A 243 -9.76 23.78 -21.91
CA CYS A 243 -9.17 24.95 -22.57
C CYS A 243 -9.29 24.94 -24.11
N ASN A 244 -9.58 23.81 -24.75
CA ASN A 244 -9.54 23.66 -26.21
C ASN A 244 -10.82 22.99 -26.78
N PRO A 245 -12.02 23.59 -26.56
CA PRO A 245 -13.27 23.06 -27.11
C PRO A 245 -13.19 22.94 -28.64
N GLY A 246 -13.47 21.76 -29.17
CA GLY A 246 -13.39 21.43 -30.60
C GLY A 246 -12.07 20.80 -31.07
N MET A 247 -10.99 20.84 -30.28
CA MET A 247 -9.73 20.13 -30.61
C MET A 247 -9.78 18.62 -30.26
N ILE A 248 -10.76 18.23 -29.45
CA ILE A 248 -11.13 16.84 -29.17
C ILE A 248 -12.50 16.59 -29.80
N GLN A 249 -12.70 15.40 -30.37
CA GLN A 249 -13.94 14.98 -31.02
C GLN A 249 -15.15 15.10 -30.07
N GLU A 250 -16.25 15.67 -30.58
CA GLU A 250 -17.50 15.77 -29.82
C GLU A 250 -17.97 14.37 -29.38
N GLY A 251 -18.30 14.23 -28.09
CA GLY A 251 -18.70 12.95 -27.48
C GLY A 251 -17.59 12.21 -26.72
N VAL A 252 -16.32 12.63 -26.80
CA VAL A 252 -15.25 12.07 -25.95
C VAL A 252 -15.37 12.64 -24.52
N ASP A 253 -15.89 11.83 -23.59
CA ASP A 253 -15.94 12.16 -22.17
C ASP A 253 -14.59 11.91 -21.46
N TYR A 254 -14.44 12.41 -20.22
CA TYR A 254 -13.19 12.20 -19.47
C TYR A 254 -12.96 10.72 -19.13
N ALA A 255 -14.02 9.90 -19.05
CA ALA A 255 -13.91 8.47 -18.76
C ALA A 255 -13.29 7.70 -19.95
N ARG A 256 -13.61 8.10 -21.18
CA ARG A 256 -12.95 7.62 -22.39
C ARG A 256 -11.47 8.03 -22.42
N MET A 257 -11.17 9.30 -22.13
CA MET A 257 -9.77 9.78 -22.08
C MET A 257 -8.96 8.99 -21.06
N TYR A 258 -9.47 8.78 -19.84
CA TYR A 258 -8.81 7.92 -18.85
C TYR A 258 -8.62 6.48 -19.36
N LYS A 259 -9.62 5.89 -20.01
CA LYS A 259 -9.52 4.55 -20.60
C LYS A 259 -8.42 4.46 -21.66
N ASP A 260 -8.25 5.50 -22.47
CA ASP A 260 -7.19 5.59 -23.48
C ASP A 260 -5.80 5.71 -22.81
N VAL A 261 -5.66 6.54 -21.77
CA VAL A 261 -4.42 6.64 -20.98
C VAL A 261 -4.08 5.30 -20.35
N ARG A 262 -5.05 4.62 -19.72
CA ARG A 262 -4.84 3.31 -19.09
C ARG A 262 -4.41 2.25 -20.10
N ALA A 263 -5.02 2.24 -21.28
CA ALA A 263 -4.62 1.36 -22.39
C ALA A 263 -3.19 1.66 -22.88
N ALA A 264 -2.81 2.94 -22.99
CA ALA A 264 -1.46 3.37 -23.35
C ALA A 264 -0.41 2.95 -22.31
N VAL A 265 -0.71 3.09 -21.00
CA VAL A 265 0.13 2.61 -19.90
C VAL A 265 0.29 1.08 -19.98
N ASP A 266 -0.82 0.34 -20.12
CA ASP A 266 -0.79 -1.13 -20.25
C ASP A 266 0.02 -1.59 -21.47
N LEU A 267 -0.01 -0.84 -22.58
CA LEU A 267 0.83 -1.11 -23.76
C LEU A 267 2.32 -0.91 -23.47
N CYS A 268 2.72 0.19 -22.83
CA CYS A 268 4.13 0.46 -22.48
C CYS A 268 4.74 -0.54 -21.49
N HIS A 269 3.92 -1.19 -20.66
CA HIS A 269 4.36 -2.28 -19.79
C HIS A 269 4.44 -3.64 -20.52
N ARG A 270 3.65 -3.84 -21.58
CA ARG A 270 3.57 -5.12 -22.34
C ARG A 270 4.54 -5.19 -23.51
N ASP A 271 4.76 -4.10 -24.24
CA ASP A 271 5.63 -4.08 -25.42
C ASP A 271 7.14 -4.06 -25.10
N GLY A 272 7.47 -4.00 -23.81
CA GLY A 272 8.84 -4.04 -23.32
C GLY A 272 9.57 -2.70 -23.39
N THR A 273 8.97 -1.61 -23.87
CA THR A 273 9.63 -0.29 -24.02
C THR A 273 10.29 0.16 -22.71
N LEU A 274 9.59 0.03 -21.58
CA LEU A 274 10.13 0.38 -20.26
C LEU A 274 11.25 -0.58 -19.84
N LYS A 275 11.01 -1.89 -19.98
CA LYS A 275 11.93 -2.95 -19.58
C LYS A 275 13.27 -2.87 -20.33
N GLN A 276 13.24 -2.65 -21.65
CA GLN A 276 14.42 -2.52 -22.49
C GLN A 276 15.28 -1.29 -22.17
N MET A 277 14.66 -0.21 -21.67
CA MET A 277 15.38 1.01 -21.28
C MET A 277 16.01 0.87 -19.91
N VAL A 278 15.31 0.27 -18.94
CA VAL A 278 15.88 -0.09 -17.64
C VAL A 278 17.01 -1.10 -17.79
N ALA A 279 16.84 -2.12 -18.64
CA ALA A 279 17.84 -3.17 -18.86
C ALA A 279 19.18 -2.65 -19.43
N LYS A 280 19.19 -1.50 -20.13
CA LYS A 280 20.41 -0.90 -20.68
C LYS A 280 21.20 -0.09 -19.65
N ASP A 281 20.56 0.39 -18.60
CA ASP A 281 21.15 1.25 -17.57
C ASP A 281 20.33 1.14 -16.26
N PRO A 282 20.39 0.01 -15.53
CA PRO A 282 19.56 -0.18 -14.34
C PRO A 282 19.86 0.88 -13.26
N LYS A 283 21.13 1.30 -13.15
CA LYS A 283 21.62 2.30 -12.19
C LYS A 283 20.94 3.66 -12.34
N ARG A 284 20.53 4.05 -13.56
CA ARG A 284 19.76 5.28 -13.80
C ARG A 284 18.32 5.22 -13.32
N TYR A 285 17.70 4.03 -13.28
CA TYR A 285 16.26 3.88 -13.00
C TYR A 285 15.95 3.28 -11.63
N ILE A 286 16.89 2.56 -11.01
CA ILE A 286 16.72 1.87 -9.74
C ILE A 286 17.67 2.48 -8.70
N ASN A 287 17.24 2.53 -7.44
CA ASN A 287 18.09 2.93 -6.32
C ASN A 287 18.98 1.76 -5.87
N GLU A 288 20.25 2.04 -5.59
CA GLU A 288 21.19 1.07 -5.05
C GLU A 288 20.97 0.95 -3.53
N ASP A 289 20.75 -0.28 -3.04
CA ASP A 289 20.66 -0.58 -1.61
C ASP A 289 21.47 -1.83 -1.28
N SER A 290 22.71 -1.61 -0.86
CA SER A 290 23.66 -2.66 -0.44
C SER A 290 23.21 -3.44 0.80
N SER A 291 22.10 -3.05 1.44
CA SER A 291 21.52 -3.77 2.59
C SER A 291 20.55 -4.88 2.18
N ILE A 292 20.19 -4.99 0.89
CA ILE A 292 19.29 -6.06 0.39
C ILE A 292 19.93 -7.45 0.57
N VAL A 293 21.16 -7.65 0.10
CA VAL A 293 21.86 -8.95 0.20
C VAL A 293 22.07 -9.37 1.67
N PRO A 294 22.61 -8.53 2.58
CA PRO A 294 22.69 -8.87 4.01
C PRO A 294 21.35 -9.19 4.67
N MET A 295 20.25 -8.54 4.24
CA MET A 295 18.90 -8.82 4.73
C MET A 295 18.39 -10.19 4.26
N LEU A 296 18.65 -10.56 2.99
CA LEU A 296 18.30 -11.89 2.46
C LEU A 296 19.16 -12.99 3.09
N GLU A 297 20.47 -12.80 3.24
CA GLU A 297 21.35 -13.73 3.97
C GLU A 297 20.85 -13.93 5.40
N MET A 298 20.61 -12.85 6.17
CA MET A 298 20.12 -12.92 7.55
C MET A 298 18.81 -13.71 7.69
N LEU A 299 17.90 -13.62 6.71
CA LEU A 299 16.65 -14.38 6.73
C LEU A 299 16.90 -15.89 6.50
N ARG A 300 17.76 -16.24 5.53
CA ARG A 300 18.12 -17.64 5.21
C ARG A 300 18.90 -18.29 6.35
N ASP A 301 19.92 -17.59 6.87
CA ASP A 301 20.73 -18.02 8.03
C ASP A 301 19.87 -18.21 9.29
N SER A 302 18.71 -17.55 9.37
CA SER A 302 17.73 -17.74 10.45
C SER A 302 16.81 -18.96 10.28
N GLY A 303 17.06 -19.82 9.28
CA GLY A 303 16.28 -21.03 9.00
C GLY A 303 14.92 -20.78 8.34
N ARG A 304 14.73 -19.63 7.69
CA ARG A 304 13.47 -19.25 7.03
C ARG A 304 13.61 -19.31 5.52
N ALA A 305 12.60 -19.90 4.87
CA ALA A 305 12.55 -19.94 3.42
C ALA A 305 12.34 -18.53 2.84
N THR A 306 13.04 -18.19 1.78
CA THR A 306 12.89 -16.90 1.08
C THR A 306 12.36 -17.11 -0.33
N PHE A 307 11.35 -16.33 -0.75
CA PHE A 307 10.75 -16.52 -2.08
C PHE A 307 10.39 -15.20 -2.77
N LEU A 308 10.36 -15.22 -4.11
CA LEU A 308 10.03 -14.07 -4.95
C LEU A 308 8.75 -14.36 -5.75
N VAL A 309 7.76 -13.45 -5.70
CA VAL A 309 6.55 -13.52 -6.54
C VAL A 309 6.32 -12.16 -7.19
N THR A 310 6.59 -12.07 -8.49
CA THR A 310 6.45 -10.82 -9.26
C THR A 310 5.55 -10.97 -10.49
N ASN A 311 4.98 -9.86 -10.94
CA ASN A 311 4.28 -9.77 -12.23
C ASN A 311 5.24 -9.61 -13.42
N SER A 312 6.51 -9.27 -13.16
CA SER A 312 7.56 -9.23 -14.18
C SER A 312 7.91 -10.64 -14.69
N LEU A 313 8.39 -10.72 -15.94
CA LEU A 313 8.79 -11.98 -16.60
C LEU A 313 10.27 -12.27 -16.33
N TRP A 314 10.72 -13.50 -16.61
CA TRP A 314 12.07 -13.97 -16.29
C TRP A 314 13.19 -13.08 -16.85
N ASP A 315 13.09 -12.69 -18.12
CA ASP A 315 14.05 -11.83 -18.83
C ASP A 315 14.40 -10.56 -18.04
N TYR A 316 13.38 -9.84 -17.60
CA TYR A 316 13.51 -8.60 -16.86
C TYR A 316 13.86 -8.83 -15.40
N THR A 317 13.29 -9.89 -14.79
CA THR A 317 13.54 -10.27 -13.40
C THR A 317 15.01 -10.59 -13.18
N ASN A 318 15.64 -11.36 -14.08
CA ASN A 318 17.05 -11.70 -13.97
C ASN A 318 17.96 -10.47 -14.04
N ILE A 319 17.65 -9.49 -14.91
CA ILE A 319 18.44 -8.26 -15.06
C ILE A 319 18.32 -7.37 -13.82
N VAL A 320 17.09 -7.16 -13.31
CA VAL A 320 16.84 -6.35 -12.11
C VAL A 320 17.49 -7.00 -10.88
N MET A 321 17.36 -8.31 -10.70
CA MET A 321 17.92 -8.99 -9.54
C MET A 321 19.45 -9.10 -9.58
N ASN A 322 20.08 -9.21 -10.76
CA ASN A 322 21.53 -9.05 -10.88
C ASN A 322 22.01 -7.64 -10.49
N PHE A 323 21.25 -6.59 -10.82
CA PHE A 323 21.58 -5.24 -10.37
C PHE A 323 21.44 -5.05 -8.84
N LEU A 324 20.43 -5.68 -8.22
CA LEU A 324 20.20 -5.57 -6.77
C LEU A 324 21.12 -6.46 -5.91
N CYS A 325 21.60 -7.58 -6.47
CA CYS A 325 22.27 -8.63 -5.70
C CYS A 325 23.68 -9.01 -6.19
N GLY A 326 24.12 -8.48 -7.34
CA GLY A 326 25.46 -8.70 -7.87
C GLY A 326 26.51 -7.77 -7.26
N SER A 327 27.74 -8.27 -7.11
CA SER A 327 28.92 -7.43 -6.97
C SER A 327 29.18 -6.67 -8.28
N SER A 328 29.53 -5.39 -8.18
CA SER A 328 29.90 -4.45 -9.27
C SER A 328 29.95 -5.01 -10.70
N MET A 329 29.05 -4.52 -11.57
CA MET A 329 28.98 -4.92 -12.99
C MET A 329 30.18 -4.42 -13.81
N GLU A 330 31.33 -5.06 -13.62
CA GLU A 330 32.50 -4.92 -14.51
C GLU A 330 32.43 -5.95 -15.66
N ASP A 331 31.93 -7.16 -15.39
CA ASP A 331 31.52 -8.13 -16.42
C ASP A 331 30.00 -8.05 -16.67
N GLY A 332 29.61 -7.69 -17.91
CA GLY A 332 28.22 -7.57 -18.36
C GLY A 332 27.51 -8.91 -18.62
N GLY A 333 27.75 -9.93 -17.81
CA GLY A 333 27.24 -11.29 -17.99
C GLY A 333 25.87 -11.54 -17.32
N ASN A 334 25.06 -12.41 -17.91
CA ASN A 334 23.89 -13.01 -17.25
C ASN A 334 24.36 -14.00 -16.17
N ASN A 335 24.65 -13.51 -14.97
CA ASN A 335 24.88 -14.36 -13.81
C ASN A 335 23.52 -14.84 -13.25
N PHE A 336 23.50 -16.03 -12.63
CA PHE A 336 22.34 -16.59 -11.94
C PHE A 336 22.56 -16.72 -10.43
N GLU A 337 23.72 -16.29 -9.91
CA GLU A 337 24.08 -16.37 -8.50
C GLU A 337 23.05 -15.77 -7.53
N TRP A 338 22.32 -14.72 -7.92
CA TRP A 338 21.30 -14.11 -7.06
C TRP A 338 20.18 -15.11 -6.67
N LEU A 339 19.98 -16.17 -7.45
CA LEU A 339 19.07 -17.27 -7.13
C LEU A 339 19.42 -17.96 -5.80
N LYS A 340 20.69 -17.92 -5.35
CA LYS A 340 21.11 -18.51 -4.06
C LYS A 340 20.47 -17.84 -2.83
N TYR A 341 19.86 -16.68 -3.02
CA TYR A 341 19.14 -15.93 -1.98
C TYR A 341 17.63 -16.28 -1.91
N PHE A 342 17.16 -17.28 -2.67
CA PHE A 342 15.76 -17.72 -2.71
C PHE A 342 15.66 -19.26 -2.77
N ASP A 343 14.53 -19.80 -2.32
CA ASP A 343 14.18 -21.23 -2.41
C ASP A 343 13.11 -21.50 -3.47
N VAL A 344 12.34 -20.47 -3.85
CA VAL A 344 11.42 -20.47 -4.99
C VAL A 344 11.37 -19.07 -5.61
N VAL A 345 11.47 -18.98 -6.94
CA VAL A 345 11.18 -17.75 -7.70
C VAL A 345 9.97 -18.00 -8.61
N ILE A 346 8.97 -17.11 -8.57
CA ILE A 346 7.81 -17.12 -9.45
C ILE A 346 7.68 -15.79 -10.19
N THR A 347 7.79 -15.87 -11.52
CA THR A 347 7.63 -14.76 -12.46
C THR A 347 6.26 -14.79 -13.12
N GLY A 348 5.85 -13.69 -13.77
CA GLY A 348 4.60 -13.61 -14.54
C GLY A 348 3.33 -13.99 -13.75
N SER A 349 3.35 -13.84 -12.42
CA SER A 349 2.36 -14.44 -11.49
C SER A 349 0.94 -13.87 -11.61
N ALA A 350 0.74 -12.75 -12.30
CA ALA A 350 -0.55 -12.10 -12.52
C ALA A 350 -1.32 -11.77 -11.21
N LYS A 351 -0.61 -11.32 -10.17
CA LYS A 351 -1.19 -10.71 -8.96
C LYS A 351 -2.15 -9.57 -9.35
N PRO A 352 -3.34 -9.46 -8.72
CA PRO A 352 -3.79 -10.20 -7.54
C PRO A 352 -4.30 -11.63 -7.78
N GLY A 353 -4.45 -12.08 -9.03
CA GLY A 353 -5.01 -13.40 -9.38
C GLY A 353 -4.24 -14.58 -8.78
N PHE A 354 -2.93 -14.44 -8.60
CA PHE A 354 -2.07 -15.42 -7.90
C PHE A 354 -2.60 -15.84 -6.51
N PHE A 355 -3.17 -14.89 -5.75
CA PHE A 355 -3.62 -15.10 -4.36
C PHE A 355 -5.04 -15.67 -4.24
N HIS A 356 -5.63 -16.12 -5.34
CA HIS A 356 -6.91 -16.83 -5.34
C HIS A 356 -6.65 -18.34 -5.53
N GLU A 357 -7.03 -19.16 -4.55
CA GLU A 357 -6.86 -20.62 -4.61
C GLU A 357 -7.68 -21.26 -5.76
N GLU A 358 -8.82 -20.65 -6.12
CA GLU A 358 -9.65 -21.05 -7.26
C GLU A 358 -8.99 -20.78 -8.63
N ASN A 359 -7.87 -20.05 -8.68
CA ASN A 359 -7.18 -19.69 -9.92
C ASN A 359 -6.46 -20.90 -10.53
N ARG A 360 -7.05 -21.47 -11.60
CA ARG A 360 -6.52 -22.60 -12.38
C ARG A 360 -5.38 -22.19 -13.34
N ALA A 361 -4.52 -21.27 -12.92
CA ALA A 361 -3.35 -20.86 -13.69
C ALA A 361 -2.27 -21.95 -13.65
N ASN A 362 -1.87 -22.43 -14.83
CA ASN A 362 -0.78 -23.40 -14.97
C ASN A 362 0.54 -22.83 -14.40
N LEU A 363 1.38 -23.72 -13.86
CA LEU A 363 2.75 -23.41 -13.46
C LEU A 363 3.73 -24.02 -14.48
N PHE A 364 4.63 -23.20 -14.98
CA PHE A 364 5.69 -23.64 -15.89
C PHE A 364 7.04 -23.50 -15.20
N GLU A 365 7.93 -24.48 -15.30
CA GLU A 365 9.32 -24.38 -14.87
C GLU A 365 10.09 -23.56 -15.92
N VAL A 366 10.94 -22.63 -15.48
CA VAL A 366 11.73 -21.76 -16.36
C VAL A 366 13.17 -22.27 -16.36
N VAL A 367 13.69 -22.60 -17.54
CA VAL A 367 15.12 -22.91 -17.73
C VAL A 367 15.91 -21.59 -17.66
N PRO A 368 16.73 -21.34 -16.62
CA PRO A 368 17.33 -20.02 -16.39
C PRO A 368 18.16 -19.50 -17.58
N GLU A 369 18.91 -20.39 -18.22
CA GLU A 369 19.89 -20.10 -19.27
C GLU A 369 19.25 -19.72 -20.61
N THR A 370 18.02 -20.19 -20.86
CA THR A 370 17.32 -20.03 -22.16
C THR A 370 16.00 -19.29 -22.06
N GLY A 371 15.45 -19.13 -20.84
CA GLY A 371 14.10 -18.62 -20.60
C GLY A 371 12.98 -19.53 -21.10
N MET A 372 13.28 -20.77 -21.53
CA MET A 372 12.27 -21.70 -22.03
C MET A 372 11.34 -22.18 -20.90
N LEU A 373 10.05 -22.25 -21.23
CA LEU A 373 9.00 -22.72 -20.33
C LEU A 373 8.77 -24.23 -20.52
N LEU A 374 8.90 -24.99 -19.44
CA LEU A 374 8.59 -26.42 -19.39
C LEU A 374 7.27 -26.65 -18.64
N ASN A 375 6.43 -27.54 -19.17
CA ASN A 375 5.15 -27.87 -18.54
C ASN A 375 5.38 -28.70 -17.26
N THR A 376 4.72 -28.32 -16.16
CA THR A 376 4.77 -29.05 -14.88
C THR A 376 3.39 -29.57 -14.49
N ASP A 377 3.35 -30.71 -13.81
CA ASP A 377 2.21 -31.13 -13.00
C ASP A 377 2.35 -30.46 -11.61
N ASN A 378 1.75 -29.28 -11.45
CA ASN A 378 1.71 -28.55 -10.18
C ASN A 378 3.09 -28.41 -9.51
N GLY A 379 4.11 -28.02 -10.28
CA GLY A 379 5.51 -27.88 -9.84
C GLY A 379 6.39 -29.12 -10.02
N SER A 380 5.84 -30.27 -10.40
CA SER A 380 6.60 -31.49 -10.70
C SER A 380 6.88 -31.59 -12.22
N PRO A 381 8.12 -31.84 -12.67
CA PRO A 381 8.43 -31.98 -14.11
C PRO A 381 7.64 -33.13 -14.75
N MET A 382 6.98 -32.87 -15.89
CA MET A 382 6.29 -33.94 -16.63
C MET A 382 7.24 -34.70 -17.57
N PRO A 383 7.10 -36.03 -17.71
CA PRO A 383 7.85 -36.81 -18.70
C PRO A 383 7.44 -36.40 -20.12
N GLN A 384 8.42 -36.20 -21.01
CA GLN A 384 8.17 -35.82 -22.40
C GLN A 384 7.93 -37.06 -23.27
N VAL A 385 6.94 -36.99 -24.16
CA VAL A 385 6.58 -38.12 -25.04
C VAL A 385 7.70 -38.35 -26.06
N GLY A 386 8.49 -39.40 -25.82
CA GLY A 386 9.65 -39.78 -26.65
C GLY A 386 10.94 -39.95 -25.85
N ASP A 387 11.09 -39.27 -24.71
CA ASP A 387 12.20 -39.46 -23.77
C ASP A 387 11.98 -40.78 -22.99
N THR A 388 12.57 -41.88 -23.44
CA THR A 388 12.57 -43.16 -22.69
C THR A 388 13.40 -43.09 -21.41
N SER A 389 14.32 -42.13 -21.31
CA SER A 389 14.80 -41.64 -20.02
C SER A 389 13.78 -40.65 -19.44
N ALA A 390 12.80 -41.16 -18.70
CA ALA A 390 12.12 -40.35 -17.70
C ALA A 390 13.19 -39.66 -16.84
N ARG A 391 13.15 -38.32 -16.76
CA ARG A 391 14.26 -37.50 -16.25
C ARG A 391 14.51 -37.74 -14.76
N LEU A 392 15.34 -38.74 -14.45
CA LEU A 392 15.87 -39.08 -13.13
C LEU A 392 16.90 -38.05 -12.62
N PHE A 393 16.64 -36.76 -12.82
CA PHE A 393 17.41 -35.66 -12.22
C PHE A 393 17.02 -35.41 -10.75
N THR A 394 16.81 -36.49 -10.01
CA THR A 394 16.84 -36.53 -8.55
C THR A 394 18.28 -36.45 -8.03
N GLU A 395 19.26 -36.86 -8.85
CA GLU A 395 20.66 -37.03 -8.47
C GLU A 395 21.62 -36.00 -9.10
N ALA A 396 21.19 -34.73 -9.24
CA ALA A 396 22.07 -33.64 -9.70
C ALA A 396 21.69 -32.22 -9.23
N LYS A 397 20.75 -32.03 -8.30
CA LYS A 397 20.35 -30.68 -7.84
C LYS A 397 21.37 -30.06 -6.87
N ASN A 398 22.46 -29.55 -7.43
CA ASN A 398 23.46 -28.69 -6.76
C ASN A 398 22.85 -27.32 -6.38
N HIS A 399 21.98 -27.28 -5.37
CA HIS A 399 21.51 -26.07 -4.66
C HIS A 399 20.91 -24.94 -5.52
N ALA A 400 20.53 -25.22 -6.78
CA ALA A 400 19.90 -24.24 -7.65
C ALA A 400 18.42 -24.02 -7.25
N CYS A 401 18.05 -22.76 -6.97
CA CYS A 401 16.66 -22.37 -6.72
C CYS A 401 15.80 -22.66 -7.95
N PRO A 402 14.68 -23.40 -7.82
CA PRO A 402 13.73 -23.57 -8.90
C PRO A 402 13.05 -22.24 -9.27
N VAL A 403 13.00 -21.97 -10.58
CA VAL A 403 12.36 -20.79 -11.15
C VAL A 403 11.11 -21.23 -11.90
N PHE A 404 10.00 -20.53 -11.68
CA PHE A 404 8.72 -20.80 -12.33
C PHE A 404 8.10 -19.55 -12.95
N GLN A 405 7.10 -19.76 -13.81
CA GLN A 405 6.23 -18.71 -14.32
C GLN A 405 4.75 -19.07 -14.14
N GLY A 406 3.93 -18.07 -13.76
CA GLY A 406 2.48 -18.20 -13.59
C GLY A 406 2.07 -18.80 -12.25
N GLY A 407 1.17 -19.80 -12.28
CA GLY A 407 0.70 -20.51 -11.10
C GLY A 407 -0.22 -19.73 -10.16
N ASN A 408 -0.37 -20.26 -8.95
CA ASN A 408 -1.18 -19.72 -7.86
C ASN A 408 -0.49 -19.97 -6.51
N VAL A 409 -1.09 -19.45 -5.44
CA VAL A 409 -0.59 -19.60 -4.08
C VAL A 409 -0.58 -21.04 -3.54
N ALA A 410 -1.49 -21.92 -3.99
CA ALA A 410 -1.51 -23.32 -3.56
C ALA A 410 -0.29 -24.09 -4.10
N HIS A 411 0.16 -23.77 -5.32
CA HIS A 411 1.41 -24.32 -5.86
C HIS A 411 2.62 -23.88 -5.01
N LEU A 412 2.66 -22.61 -4.60
CA LEU A 412 3.72 -22.07 -3.74
C LEU A 412 3.73 -22.72 -2.34
N HIS A 413 2.56 -22.98 -1.74
CA HIS A 413 2.48 -23.70 -0.46
C HIS A 413 3.00 -25.14 -0.60
N LYS A 414 2.64 -25.84 -1.69
CA LYS A 414 3.14 -27.19 -2.01
C LYS A 414 4.66 -27.20 -2.23
N LEU A 415 5.20 -26.21 -2.94
CA LEU A 415 6.64 -26.10 -3.22
C LEU A 415 7.49 -25.81 -1.97
N LEU A 416 6.97 -24.98 -1.05
CA LEU A 416 7.67 -24.59 0.19
C LEU A 416 7.26 -25.41 1.42
N SER A 417 6.43 -26.45 1.26
CA SER A 417 5.86 -27.27 2.36
C SER A 417 5.22 -26.43 3.48
N ILE A 418 4.49 -25.38 3.12
CA ILE A 418 3.84 -24.46 4.07
C ILE A 418 2.56 -25.11 4.61
N GLU A 419 2.54 -25.46 5.89
CA GLU A 419 1.37 -26.02 6.58
C GLU A 419 0.27 -24.99 6.84
N SER A 420 0.65 -23.73 7.14
CA SER A 420 -0.29 -22.68 7.49
C SER A 420 0.09 -21.33 6.89
N SER A 421 -0.86 -20.74 6.16
CA SER A 421 -0.84 -19.35 5.71
C SER A 421 -0.38 -18.32 6.75
N SER A 422 -0.67 -18.54 8.04
CA SER A 422 -0.29 -17.58 9.09
C SER A 422 1.20 -17.58 9.43
N GLN A 423 1.96 -18.57 8.94
CA GLN A 423 3.42 -18.68 9.02
C GLN A 423 4.15 -17.99 7.86
N VAL A 424 3.42 -17.37 6.91
CA VAL A 424 3.99 -16.66 5.77
C VAL A 424 3.95 -15.15 6.02
N LEU A 425 5.07 -14.47 5.79
CA LEU A 425 5.14 -13.01 5.69
C LEU A 425 5.38 -12.60 4.23
N TYR A 426 4.40 -11.97 3.59
CA TYR A 426 4.60 -11.37 2.27
C TYR A 426 4.87 -9.87 2.37
N VAL A 427 5.95 -9.42 1.74
CA VAL A 427 6.35 -8.02 1.61
C VAL A 427 6.03 -7.55 0.19
N GLY A 428 5.31 -6.44 0.08
CA GLY A 428 4.96 -5.82 -1.21
C GLY A 428 4.69 -4.33 -1.05
N ASP A 429 4.56 -3.62 -2.16
CA ASP A 429 4.21 -2.20 -2.17
C ASP A 429 2.71 -1.99 -2.46
N HIS A 430 2.06 -2.90 -3.20
CA HIS A 430 0.73 -2.66 -3.73
C HIS A 430 -0.39 -3.17 -2.81
N ILE A 431 -1.05 -2.24 -2.12
CA ILE A 431 -2.16 -2.53 -1.20
C ILE A 431 -3.22 -3.50 -1.76
N TYR A 432 -3.71 -3.30 -3.00
CA TYR A 432 -4.74 -4.18 -3.58
C TYR A 432 -4.17 -5.44 -4.24
N GLY A 433 -3.06 -5.32 -4.97
CA GLY A 433 -2.40 -6.44 -5.64
C GLY A 433 -1.83 -7.47 -4.68
N ASP A 434 -1.14 -7.02 -3.64
CA ASP A 434 -0.32 -7.85 -2.74
C ASP A 434 -0.99 -8.10 -1.40
N ILE A 435 -1.48 -7.04 -0.75
CA ILE A 435 -1.74 -7.05 0.70
C ILE A 435 -3.20 -7.38 1.03
N LEU A 436 -4.16 -6.83 0.29
CA LEU A 436 -5.59 -6.97 0.58
C LEU A 436 -6.08 -8.40 0.32
N ARG A 437 -5.66 -9.03 -0.78
CA ARG A 437 -6.09 -10.38 -1.15
C ARG A 437 -5.41 -11.46 -0.31
N SER A 438 -4.08 -11.42 -0.20
CA SER A 438 -3.32 -12.36 0.66
C SER A 438 -3.83 -12.35 2.11
N LYS A 439 -4.10 -11.18 2.70
CA LYS A 439 -4.67 -11.10 4.06
C LYS A 439 -6.13 -11.55 4.13
N LYS A 440 -7.02 -11.11 3.22
CA LYS A 440 -8.47 -11.39 3.33
C LYS A 440 -8.85 -12.83 2.97
N VAL A 441 -8.15 -13.44 2.02
CA VAL A 441 -8.48 -14.77 1.49
C VAL A 441 -7.67 -15.85 2.21
N LEU A 442 -6.35 -15.65 2.30
CA LEU A 442 -5.43 -16.69 2.77
C LEU A 442 -5.10 -16.56 4.27
N GLY A 443 -5.16 -15.35 4.83
CA GLY A 443 -4.74 -15.07 6.21
C GLY A 443 -3.23 -14.86 6.38
N TRP A 444 -2.49 -14.61 5.28
CA TRP A 444 -1.07 -14.29 5.30
C TRP A 444 -0.73 -13.09 6.19
N ARG A 445 0.46 -13.11 6.79
CA ARG A 445 1.05 -11.92 7.40
C ARG A 445 1.60 -11.03 6.30
N THR A 446 1.49 -9.72 6.48
CA THR A 446 1.78 -8.76 5.42
C THR A 446 2.62 -7.59 5.90
N MET A 447 3.55 -7.14 5.05
CA MET A 447 4.36 -5.96 5.27
C MET A 447 4.31 -5.05 4.04
N LEU A 448 4.03 -3.77 4.25
CA LEU A 448 3.89 -2.78 3.18
C LEU A 448 5.12 -1.89 3.07
N VAL A 449 5.69 -1.79 1.87
CA VAL A 449 6.74 -0.82 1.54
C VAL A 449 6.07 0.48 1.06
N VAL A 450 6.43 1.59 1.70
CA VAL A 450 5.91 2.95 1.42
C VAL A 450 7.11 3.91 1.38
N PRO A 451 7.83 4.04 0.26
CA PRO A 451 9.06 4.84 0.17
C PRO A 451 8.88 6.30 0.61
N GLU A 452 7.70 6.87 0.39
CA GLU A 452 7.33 8.25 0.77
C GLU A 452 7.44 8.50 2.30
N LEU A 453 7.34 7.43 3.10
CA LEU A 453 7.33 7.47 4.57
C LEU A 453 8.64 8.01 5.15
N GLU A 454 9.80 7.81 4.49
CA GLU A 454 11.08 8.30 4.99
C GLU A 454 11.12 9.84 5.03
N LYS A 455 10.58 10.48 3.98
CA LYS A 455 10.38 11.94 3.91
C LYS A 455 9.28 12.39 4.89
N GLU A 456 8.15 11.69 4.94
CA GLU A 456 7.02 12.05 5.80
C GLU A 456 7.39 12.04 7.29
N VAL A 457 8.08 10.99 7.76
CA VAL A 457 8.45 10.86 9.18
C VAL A 457 9.54 11.86 9.58
N LYS A 458 10.46 12.22 8.67
CA LYS A 458 11.39 13.33 8.89
C LYS A 458 10.64 14.66 9.04
N LEU A 459 9.73 14.99 8.12
CA LEU A 459 8.92 16.21 8.19
C LEU A 459 7.99 16.24 9.41
N LEU A 460 7.49 15.09 9.87
CA LEU A 460 6.73 14.97 11.13
C LEU A 460 7.58 15.39 12.34
N TRP A 461 8.83 14.92 12.42
CA TRP A 461 9.76 15.29 13.49
C TRP A 461 10.09 16.79 13.48
N GLU A 462 10.36 17.37 12.30
CA GLU A 462 10.67 18.80 12.14
C GLU A 462 9.46 19.75 12.23
N SER A 463 8.23 19.23 12.28
CA SER A 463 6.98 20.02 12.39
C SER A 463 6.21 19.78 13.70
N ARG A 464 6.81 19.05 14.65
CA ARG A 464 6.20 18.68 15.94
C ARG A 464 5.70 19.90 16.74
N ASP A 465 6.39 21.03 16.68
CA ASP A 465 6.06 22.19 17.52
C ASP A 465 4.94 23.04 16.88
N THR A 466 4.89 23.16 15.55
CA THR A 466 3.71 23.65 14.80
C THR A 466 2.47 22.75 15.00
N ARG A 467 2.65 21.46 15.29
CA ARG A 467 1.54 20.56 15.64
C ARG A 467 0.98 20.82 17.04
N LYS A 468 1.83 21.15 18.02
CA LYS A 468 1.39 21.61 19.35
C LYS A 468 0.65 22.94 19.25
N GLU A 469 1.18 23.88 18.46
CA GLU A 469 0.52 25.16 18.15
C GLU A 469 -0.88 24.95 17.56
N LEU A 470 -1.03 24.07 16.57
CA LEU A 470 -2.33 23.73 15.98
C LEU A 470 -3.28 23.01 16.95
N GLN A 471 -2.77 22.21 17.89
CA GLN A 471 -3.58 21.63 18.97
C GLN A 471 -4.08 22.73 19.92
N PHE A 472 -3.20 23.62 20.36
CA PHE A 472 -3.53 24.75 21.24
C PHE A 472 -4.55 25.71 20.61
N LEU A 473 -4.29 26.18 19.38
CA LEU A 473 -5.20 27.06 18.64
C LEU A 473 -6.59 26.43 18.42
N ARG A 474 -6.67 25.10 18.35
CA ARG A 474 -7.95 24.40 18.28
C ARG A 474 -8.64 24.34 19.65
N SER A 475 -7.93 24.00 20.72
CA SER A 475 -8.50 23.99 22.08
C SER A 475 -9.04 25.36 22.49
N GLU A 476 -8.29 26.44 22.23
CA GLU A 476 -8.75 27.80 22.52
C GLU A 476 -9.94 28.21 21.65
N ARG A 477 -9.96 27.84 20.35
CA ARG A 477 -11.14 28.05 19.50
C ARG A 477 -12.37 27.33 20.05
N ASP A 478 -12.22 26.07 20.44
CA ASP A 478 -13.33 25.23 20.91
C ASP A 478 -13.89 25.81 22.23
N ARG A 479 -13.01 26.28 23.14
CA ARG A 479 -13.35 27.05 24.34
C ARG A 479 -14.08 28.37 24.05
N ILE A 480 -13.61 29.17 23.09
CA ILE A 480 -14.26 30.43 22.68
C ILE A 480 -15.64 30.15 22.08
N GLU A 481 -15.81 29.07 21.32
CA GLU A 481 -17.11 28.67 20.79
C GLU A 481 -18.10 28.31 21.91
N ASP A 482 -17.66 27.64 22.99
CA ASP A 482 -18.50 27.34 24.15
C ASP A 482 -18.90 28.58 24.97
N GLU A 483 -18.00 29.54 25.21
CA GLU A 483 -18.37 30.83 25.83
C GLU A 483 -19.40 31.60 24.99
N ILE A 484 -19.22 31.62 23.66
CA ILE A 484 -20.18 32.16 22.71
C ILE A 484 -21.54 31.43 22.80
N HIS A 485 -21.56 30.12 23.05
CA HIS A 485 -22.79 29.36 23.27
C HIS A 485 -23.45 29.71 24.62
N HIS A 486 -22.68 29.81 25.71
CA HIS A 486 -23.19 30.18 27.04
C HIS A 486 -23.78 31.60 27.07
N LEU A 487 -23.14 32.57 26.40
CA LEU A 487 -23.65 33.94 26.25
C LEU A 487 -24.94 33.99 25.42
N LYS A 488 -24.96 33.36 24.24
CA LYS A 488 -26.16 33.27 23.39
C LYS A 488 -27.33 32.59 24.11
N TRP A 489 -27.08 31.52 24.86
CA TRP A 489 -28.10 30.83 25.64
C TRP A 489 -28.65 31.73 26.76
N SER A 490 -27.76 32.41 27.48
CA SER A 490 -28.13 33.34 28.56
C SER A 490 -28.98 34.51 28.04
N LEU A 491 -28.56 35.14 26.93
CA LEU A 491 -29.32 36.20 26.24
C LEU A 491 -30.71 35.76 25.76
N LYS A 492 -30.87 34.48 25.38
CA LYS A 492 -32.13 33.94 24.83
C LYS A 492 -33.11 33.44 25.91
N PHE A 493 -32.61 32.90 27.02
CA PHE A 493 -33.44 32.15 27.97
C PHE A 493 -33.42 32.66 29.42
N LYS A 494 -32.47 33.51 29.84
CA LYS A 494 -32.43 34.04 31.22
C LYS A 494 -33.13 35.40 31.40
N ASN A 495 -33.70 35.98 30.34
CA ASN A 495 -34.33 37.30 30.32
C ASN A 495 -33.55 38.39 31.12
N PRO A 496 -32.26 38.64 30.80
CA PRO A 496 -31.48 39.65 31.49
C PRO A 496 -32.07 41.07 31.35
N ASN A 497 -31.92 41.88 32.40
CA ASN A 497 -32.26 43.30 32.41
C ASN A 497 -31.55 44.06 31.27
N ALA A 498 -32.09 45.21 30.84
CA ALA A 498 -31.60 45.93 29.65
C ALA A 498 -30.08 46.21 29.66
N ASP A 499 -29.57 46.79 30.74
CA ASP A 499 -28.14 47.02 30.98
C ASP A 499 -27.31 45.71 30.89
N SER A 500 -27.75 44.67 31.59
CA SER A 500 -27.08 43.37 31.59
C SER A 500 -27.13 42.68 30.22
N LYS A 501 -28.18 42.93 29.43
CA LYS A 501 -28.34 42.43 28.05
C LYS A 501 -27.40 43.15 27.09
N GLU A 502 -27.20 44.45 27.26
CA GLU A 502 -26.26 45.24 26.47
C GLU A 502 -24.82 44.81 26.75
N LYS A 503 -24.45 44.65 28.03
CA LYS A 503 -23.14 44.10 28.44
C LYS A 503 -22.90 42.69 27.91
N LEU A 504 -23.87 41.77 28.05
CA LEU A 504 -23.75 40.42 27.49
C LEU A 504 -23.66 40.41 25.95
N SER A 505 -24.17 41.45 25.27
CA SER A 505 -24.04 41.59 23.82
C SER A 505 -22.64 42.08 23.42
N SER A 506 -22.07 43.04 24.12
CA SER A 506 -20.72 43.53 23.83
C SER A 506 -19.64 42.48 24.15
N GLU A 507 -19.77 41.75 25.25
CA GLU A 507 -18.94 40.56 25.54
C GLU A 507 -19.07 39.49 24.43
N LEU A 508 -20.30 39.22 23.97
CA LEU A 508 -20.53 38.30 22.85
C LEU A 508 -19.91 38.79 21.53
N ASP A 509 -19.79 40.10 21.32
CA ASP A 509 -19.12 40.67 20.14
C ASP A 509 -17.59 40.64 20.25
N THR A 510 -17.00 40.83 21.44
CA THR A 510 -15.55 40.62 21.64
C THR A 510 -15.15 39.17 21.40
N TRP A 511 -15.89 38.20 21.94
CA TRP A 511 -15.61 36.78 21.71
C TRP A 511 -15.77 36.38 20.24
N LYS A 512 -16.72 36.96 19.49
CA LYS A 512 -16.81 36.75 18.02
C LYS A 512 -15.54 37.20 17.31
N LEU A 513 -15.02 38.39 17.62
CA LEU A 513 -13.80 38.92 17.00
C LEU A 513 -12.59 38.05 17.32
N GLU A 514 -12.45 37.61 18.57
CA GLU A 514 -11.39 36.70 18.99
C GLU A 514 -11.48 35.34 18.28
N ARG A 515 -12.69 34.77 18.19
CA ARG A 515 -12.93 33.54 17.42
C ARG A 515 -12.49 33.66 15.97
N GLU A 516 -12.81 34.78 15.30
CA GLU A 516 -12.38 34.99 13.91
C GLU A 516 -10.85 35.13 13.80
N SER A 517 -10.20 35.78 14.77
CA SER A 517 -8.73 35.86 14.86
C SER A 517 -8.09 34.48 15.00
N VAL A 518 -8.49 33.70 16.01
CA VAL A 518 -7.97 32.34 16.26
C VAL A 518 -8.28 31.41 15.07
N ARG A 519 -9.46 31.54 14.45
CA ARG A 519 -9.83 30.79 13.24
C ARG A 519 -8.90 31.10 12.06
N LEU A 520 -8.53 32.36 11.85
CA LEU A 520 -7.61 32.75 10.77
C LEU A 520 -6.18 32.23 11.06
N SER A 521 -5.67 32.42 12.27
CA SER A 521 -4.36 31.89 12.69
C SER A 521 -4.27 30.37 12.53
N HIS A 522 -5.28 29.62 12.98
CA HIS A 522 -5.36 28.17 12.78
C HIS A 522 -5.40 27.79 11.29
N GLN A 523 -6.17 28.50 10.46
CA GLN A 523 -6.24 28.23 9.02
C GLN A 523 -4.90 28.50 8.31
N GLU A 524 -4.18 29.55 8.69
CA GLU A 524 -2.87 29.88 8.13
C GLU A 524 -1.80 28.88 8.56
N ALA A 525 -1.71 28.57 9.87
CA ALA A 525 -0.80 27.54 10.39
C ALA A 525 -1.07 26.16 9.77
N GLN A 526 -2.34 25.79 9.59
CA GLN A 526 -2.73 24.54 8.94
C GLN A 526 -2.33 24.53 7.46
N ARG A 527 -2.49 25.65 6.73
CA ARG A 527 -2.06 25.77 5.32
C ARG A 527 -0.54 25.65 5.18
N LYS A 528 0.22 26.37 6.01
CA LYS A 528 1.70 26.29 6.06
C LYS A 528 2.17 24.86 6.33
N LEU A 529 1.55 24.18 7.31
CA LEU A 529 1.88 22.79 7.63
C LEU A 529 1.53 21.84 6.47
N HIS A 530 0.37 22.00 5.83
CA HIS A 530 -0.05 21.20 4.66
C HIS A 530 0.96 21.32 3.52
N GLN A 531 1.27 22.54 3.10
CA GLN A 531 2.20 22.82 2.00
C GLN A 531 3.61 22.29 2.27
N ARG A 532 4.08 22.27 3.53
CA ARG A 532 5.39 21.72 3.91
C ARG A 532 5.54 20.21 3.62
N PHE A 533 4.45 19.44 3.62
CA PHE A 533 4.49 18.04 3.17
C PHE A 533 4.43 17.93 1.64
N HIS A 534 3.46 18.61 1.05
CA HIS A 534 3.22 18.66 -0.40
C HIS A 534 2.25 19.81 -0.70
N GLU A 535 2.51 20.62 -1.73
CA GLU A 535 1.74 21.85 -2.00
C GLU A 535 0.25 21.57 -2.31
N PRO A 536 -0.16 20.88 -3.40
CA PRO A 536 -1.56 20.46 -3.56
C PRO A 536 -2.09 19.54 -2.46
N TRP A 537 -1.44 18.39 -2.24
CA TRP A 537 -2.07 17.26 -1.54
C TRP A 537 -1.82 17.21 -0.03
N GLY A 538 -0.78 17.87 0.49
CA GLY A 538 -0.35 17.73 1.88
C GLY A 538 0.05 16.31 2.27
N GLN A 539 0.18 16.08 3.59
CA GLN A 539 0.67 14.85 4.21
C GLN A 539 0.03 13.56 3.63
N LEU A 540 0.81 12.51 3.34
CA LEU A 540 0.29 11.26 2.77
C LEU A 540 -0.68 10.53 3.73
N MET A 541 -0.30 10.33 5.00
CA MET A 541 -1.10 9.56 5.96
C MET A 541 -2.26 10.35 6.61
N LYS A 542 -2.41 11.64 6.32
CA LYS A 542 -3.43 12.51 6.94
C LYS A 542 -4.18 13.34 5.90
N THR A 543 -5.42 13.68 6.21
CA THR A 543 -6.22 14.63 5.42
C THR A 543 -6.89 15.60 6.39
N GLY A 544 -6.19 16.70 6.69
CA GLY A 544 -6.46 17.50 7.90
C GLY A 544 -6.09 16.71 9.16
N TYR A 545 -6.95 16.71 10.18
CA TYR A 545 -6.71 16.00 11.44
C TYR A 545 -6.90 14.46 11.33
N GLN A 546 -7.76 14.03 10.41
CA GLN A 546 -8.14 12.62 10.23
C GLN A 546 -7.09 11.84 9.44
N ASN A 547 -7.04 10.51 9.62
CA ASN A 547 -6.28 9.61 8.74
C ASN A 547 -6.81 9.74 7.31
N SER A 548 -5.91 9.70 6.32
CA SER A 548 -6.29 9.66 4.90
C SER A 548 -6.93 8.32 4.53
N ARG A 549 -7.60 8.24 3.37
CA ARG A 549 -8.05 6.97 2.78
C ARG A 549 -6.89 5.95 2.76
N PHE A 550 -5.71 6.38 2.30
CA PHE A 550 -4.50 5.56 2.22
C PHE A 550 -4.05 5.04 3.59
N ALA A 551 -3.91 5.92 4.59
CA ALA A 551 -3.53 5.49 5.94
C ALA A 551 -4.49 4.45 6.51
N HIS A 552 -5.79 4.60 6.28
CA HIS A 552 -6.78 3.61 6.70
C HIS A 552 -6.61 2.26 5.98
N GLN A 553 -6.17 2.26 4.72
CA GLN A 553 -5.82 1.01 4.02
C GLN A 553 -4.55 0.37 4.60
N VAL A 554 -3.50 1.15 4.90
CA VAL A 554 -2.27 0.65 5.54
C VAL A 554 -2.60 0.02 6.92
N GLU A 555 -3.28 0.79 7.77
CA GLU A 555 -3.83 0.41 9.08
C GLU A 555 -4.66 -0.88 9.01
N ARG A 556 -5.52 -1.04 8.00
CA ARG A 556 -6.43 -2.18 7.87
C ARG A 556 -5.80 -3.43 7.24
N PHE A 557 -4.85 -3.27 6.32
CA PHE A 557 -4.32 -4.38 5.52
C PHE A 557 -2.91 -4.80 5.95
N ALA A 558 -1.93 -3.89 6.01
CA ALA A 558 -0.53 -4.21 6.33
C ALA A 558 -0.33 -4.51 7.84
N CYS A 559 0.24 -5.66 8.23
CA CYS A 559 0.58 -5.91 9.65
C CYS A 559 1.74 -5.04 10.12
N LEU A 560 2.77 -4.94 9.27
CA LEU A 560 3.91 -4.07 9.43
C LEU A 560 3.96 -3.10 8.24
N TYR A 561 4.60 -1.94 8.38
CA TYR A 561 4.93 -1.09 7.24
C TYR A 561 6.22 -0.31 7.48
N THR A 562 6.90 0.07 6.39
CA THR A 562 8.22 0.72 6.44
C THR A 562 8.53 1.46 5.13
N SER A 563 9.61 2.24 5.11
CA SER A 563 10.11 2.92 3.91
C SER A 563 10.80 1.99 2.91
N ARG A 564 11.57 1.00 3.40
CA ARG A 564 12.39 0.09 2.58
C ARG A 564 12.38 -1.32 3.14
N VAL A 565 12.36 -2.34 2.28
CA VAL A 565 12.38 -3.75 2.70
C VAL A 565 13.67 -4.13 3.46
N SER A 566 14.79 -3.54 3.06
CA SER A 566 16.10 -3.66 3.70
C SER A 566 16.10 -3.30 5.19
N ASN A 567 15.16 -2.48 5.66
CA ASN A 567 14.99 -2.16 7.08
C ASN A 567 14.71 -3.42 7.94
N LEU A 568 14.28 -4.55 7.35
CA LEU A 568 14.20 -5.84 8.06
C LEU A 568 15.56 -6.27 8.63
N GLY A 569 16.67 -6.03 7.91
CA GLY A 569 18.03 -6.33 8.35
C GLY A 569 18.52 -5.49 9.55
N LEU A 570 17.76 -4.46 9.96
CA LEU A 570 18.08 -3.64 11.13
C LEU A 570 17.54 -4.24 12.45
N TYR A 571 16.80 -5.35 12.37
CA TYR A 571 16.17 -6.02 13.50
C TYR A 571 16.52 -7.51 13.51
N SER A 572 16.52 -8.13 14.69
CA SER A 572 16.68 -9.57 14.81
C SER A 572 15.63 -10.32 13.97
N PRO A 573 15.99 -11.40 13.25
CA PRO A 573 15.02 -12.20 12.50
C PRO A 573 13.98 -12.87 13.42
N ASP A 574 14.21 -12.88 14.74
CA ASP A 574 13.29 -13.38 15.77
C ASP A 574 12.48 -12.28 16.48
N LYS A 575 12.48 -11.05 15.96
CA LYS A 575 11.78 -9.90 16.56
C LYS A 575 10.28 -10.16 16.75
N TYR A 576 9.79 -9.94 17.97
CA TYR A 576 8.35 -9.80 18.23
C TYR A 576 7.93 -8.33 18.11
N TYR A 577 7.32 -7.98 16.99
CA TYR A 577 6.69 -6.69 16.77
C TYR A 577 5.36 -6.61 17.52
N ARG A 578 5.15 -5.52 18.27
CA ARG A 578 3.92 -5.21 19.00
C ARG A 578 3.43 -3.82 18.55
N PRO A 579 2.11 -3.61 18.35
CA PRO A 579 1.55 -2.29 18.13
C PRO A 579 1.56 -1.47 19.44
N SER A 580 1.25 -0.19 19.35
CA SER A 580 0.77 0.60 20.49
C SER A 580 -0.64 0.14 20.91
N GLU A 581 -1.12 0.65 22.05
CA GLU A 581 -2.52 0.56 22.45
C GLU A 581 -3.41 1.45 21.54
N ASP A 582 -4.61 0.98 21.23
CA ASP A 582 -5.59 1.67 20.37
C ASP A 582 -6.60 2.45 21.24
N PHE A 583 -6.40 3.76 21.38
CA PHE A 583 -7.22 4.60 22.26
C PHE A 583 -8.53 5.09 21.62
N MET A 584 -9.64 4.84 22.30
CA MET A 584 -10.98 5.36 22.03
C MET A 584 -11.13 6.81 22.52
N GLN A 585 -12.04 7.56 21.92
CA GLN A 585 -12.15 9.02 22.14
C GLN A 585 -12.45 9.45 23.60
N HIS A 586 -12.96 8.56 24.45
CA HIS A 586 -13.22 8.85 25.86
C HIS A 586 -12.03 8.57 26.78
N GLU A 587 -11.00 7.86 26.31
CA GLU A 587 -9.86 7.44 27.14
C GLU A 587 -8.75 8.51 27.18
N PHE A 588 -8.63 9.33 26.13
CA PHE A 588 -7.66 10.43 26.07
C PHE A 588 -7.79 11.43 27.24
N GLY A 589 -9.02 11.71 27.68
CA GLY A 589 -9.28 12.61 28.81
C GLY A 589 -8.85 12.02 30.16
N ILE A 590 -8.82 10.69 30.29
CA ILE A 590 -8.37 9.99 31.49
C ILE A 590 -6.84 10.00 31.54
N MET A 591 -6.18 9.64 30.43
CA MET A 591 -4.72 9.59 30.34
C MET A 591 -4.06 10.97 30.48
N ALA A 592 -4.68 12.04 29.94
CA ALA A 592 -4.15 13.40 30.07
C ALA A 592 -4.10 13.89 31.52
N CYS A 593 -5.00 13.42 32.40
CA CYS A 593 -4.96 13.72 33.83
C CYS A 593 -3.84 12.98 34.59
N CYS A 594 -3.11 12.06 33.95
CA CYS A 594 -1.99 11.33 34.55
C CYS A 594 -0.61 11.89 34.17
N GLU A 595 -0.52 12.89 33.28
CA GLU A 595 0.75 13.51 32.87
C GLU A 595 1.14 14.75 33.70
N THR A 596 0.37 15.10 34.74
CA THR A 596 0.80 16.01 35.81
C THR A 596 1.34 15.21 37.00
N PRO A 597 2.65 14.99 37.13
CA PRO A 597 3.22 14.51 38.39
C PRO A 597 3.17 15.64 39.42
N ASP A 598 2.53 15.38 40.56
CA ASP A 598 2.63 16.26 41.73
C ASP A 598 4.08 16.23 42.28
N ILE A 599 4.80 17.34 42.13
CA ILE A 599 6.16 17.59 42.66
C ILE A 599 6.24 19.05 43.14
#